data_AF-A0A820L9R8-F1
#
_entry.id   AF-A0A820L9R8-F1
#
_cell.length_a   1.000
_cell.length_b   1.000
_cell.length_c   1.000
_cell.angle_alpha   90.00
_cell.angle_beta   90.00
_cell.angle_gamma   90.00
#
_symmetry.space_group_name_H-M   'P 1'
#
loop_
_entity.id
_entity.type
_entity.pdbx_description
1 polymer ?
#
loop_
_entity_poly.entity_id
_entity_poly.type
_entity_poly.pdbx_seq_one_letter_code
_entity_poly.pdbx_strand_id
1 'polypeptide(L)' 'MMETQHVSPDEAVQIHIDVQSKKSIGIHWGTWALANEYFMEPPEKLSHAVKNNQLRPSSFIVVKHGEIVDLP' A
#
# COMPACT_ATOMS: atom_id res chain seq x y z
N MET A 1 -18.59 -6.29 2.98
CA MET A 1 -18.67 -5.13 3.90
C MET A 1 -17.40 -4.28 3.88
N MET A 2 -16.24 -4.78 3.42
CA MET A 2 -15.01 -3.98 3.36
C MET A 2 -15.01 -2.92 2.25
N GLU A 3 -15.46 -3.26 1.04
CA GLU A 3 -15.28 -2.42 -0.17
C GLU A 3 -15.84 -0.99 -0.09
N THR A 4 -16.88 -0.73 0.70
CA THR A 4 -17.43 0.63 0.84
C THR A 4 -16.70 1.48 1.88
N GLN A 5 -15.79 0.89 2.66
CA GLN A 5 -15.13 1.52 3.81
C GLN A 5 -13.59 1.42 3.75
N HIS A 6 -13.06 0.42 3.06
CA HIS A 6 -11.63 0.12 2.97
C HIS A 6 -11.28 -0.18 1.51
N VAL A 7 -10.04 0.15 1.15
CA VAL A 7 -9.48 -0.11 -0.17
C VAL A 7 -8.53 -1.30 -0.11
N SER A 8 -8.55 -2.12 -1.14
CA SER A 8 -7.53 -3.11 -1.42
C SER A 8 -6.18 -2.46 -1.83
N PRO A 9 -5.06 -3.20 -1.83
CA PRO A 9 -3.79 -2.67 -2.34
C PRO A 9 -3.83 -2.23 -3.80
N ASP A 10 -4.62 -2.88 -4.66
CA ASP A 10 -4.83 -2.48 -6.05
C ASP A 10 -5.55 -1.12 -6.14
N GLU A 11 -6.63 -0.95 -5.37
CA GLU A 11 -7.35 0.32 -5.27
C GLU A 11 -6.49 1.43 -4.64
N ALA A 12 -5.63 1.09 -3.67
CA ALA A 12 -4.67 2.04 -3.11
C ALA A 12 -3.67 2.53 -4.18
N VAL A 13 -3.20 1.65 -5.06
CA VAL A 13 -2.37 2.04 -6.21
C VAL A 13 -3.14 2.91 -7.19
N GLN A 14 -4.42 2.60 -7.44
CA GLN A 14 -5.28 3.45 -8.27
C GLN A 14 -5.41 4.86 -7.67
N ILE A 15 -5.63 4.97 -6.35
CA ILE A 15 -5.66 6.26 -5.65
C ILE A 15 -4.33 7.01 -5.82
N HIS A 16 -3.19 6.34 -5.66
CA HIS A 16 -1.87 6.94 -5.87
C HIS A 16 -1.72 7.58 -7.26
N ILE A 17 -2.23 6.91 -8.30
CA ILE A 17 -2.26 7.41 -9.69
C ILE A 17 -3.22 8.61 -9.79
N ASP A 18 -4.45 8.47 -9.30
CA ASP A 18 -5.51 9.47 -9.43
C ASP A 18 -5.14 10.79 -8.76
N VAL A 19 -4.51 10.73 -7.59
CA VAL A 19 -4.04 11.93 -6.87
C VAL A 19 -2.70 12.47 -7.39
N GLN A 20 -2.11 11.83 -8.41
CA GLN A 20 -0.84 12.19 -9.03
C GLN A 20 0.30 12.28 -8.01
N SER A 21 0.31 11.38 -7.02
CA SER A 21 1.35 11.36 -5.99
C SER A 21 2.69 10.94 -6.57
N LYS A 22 3.77 11.62 -6.16
CA LYS A 22 5.13 11.19 -6.51
C LYS A 22 5.58 9.97 -5.70
N LYS A 23 5.15 9.90 -4.44
CA LYS A 23 5.47 8.85 -3.48
C LYS A 23 4.35 8.65 -2.47
N SER A 24 4.00 7.39 -2.20
CA SER A 24 3.04 6.98 -1.16
C SER A 24 3.68 6.01 -0.18
N ILE A 25 3.18 5.99 1.06
CA ILE A 25 3.59 5.05 2.12
C ILE A 25 2.36 4.27 2.57
N GLY A 26 2.44 2.94 2.55
CA GLY A 26 1.35 2.04 2.92
C GLY A 26 1.21 1.94 4.43
N ILE A 27 0.02 2.29 4.92
CA ILE A 27 -0.36 2.26 6.34
C ILE A 27 -1.50 1.26 6.59
N HIS A 28 -1.98 1.16 7.83
CA HIS A 28 -3.16 0.38 8.23
C HIS A 28 -3.01 -1.16 8.12
N TRP A 29 -1.83 -1.67 7.79
CA TRP A 29 -1.53 -3.11 7.75
C TRP A 29 -0.62 -3.54 8.91
N GLY A 30 -0.52 -4.86 9.14
CA GLY A 30 0.53 -5.46 9.98
C GLY A 30 0.52 -5.09 11.47
N THR A 31 -0.55 -4.47 11.98
CA THR A 31 -0.62 -3.96 13.36
C THR A 31 -1.80 -4.53 14.15
N TRP A 32 -3.01 -4.53 13.60
CA TRP A 32 -4.19 -5.15 14.19
C TRP A 32 -4.88 -6.07 13.19
N ALA A 33 -5.37 -7.22 13.67
CA ALA A 33 -6.17 -8.14 12.87
C ALA A 33 -7.62 -7.64 12.78
N LEU A 34 -7.86 -6.66 11.90
CA LEU A 34 -9.19 -6.04 11.68
C LEU A 34 -9.96 -6.65 10.50
N ALA A 35 -9.29 -7.47 9.70
CA ALA A 35 -9.83 -8.16 8.53
C ALA A 35 -9.43 -9.64 8.55
N ASN A 36 -9.98 -10.42 7.61
CA ASN A 36 -9.70 -11.86 7.47
C ASN A 36 -8.48 -12.17 6.59
N GLU A 37 -7.68 -11.16 6.22
CA GLU A 37 -6.45 -11.33 5.44
C GLU A 37 -5.28 -11.76 6.33
N TYR A 38 -4.31 -12.46 5.73
CA TYR A 38 -3.06 -12.72 6.43
C TYR A 38 -2.30 -11.41 6.60
N PHE A 39 -1.82 -11.10 7.80
CA PHE A 39 -1.30 -9.76 8.12
C PHE A 39 -0.06 -9.32 7.32
N MET A 40 0.66 -10.24 6.67
CA MET A 40 1.77 -9.93 5.74
C MET A 40 1.36 -9.96 4.25
N GLU A 41 0.11 -10.28 3.95
CA GLU A 41 -0.42 -10.29 2.58
C GLU A 41 -0.51 -8.88 1.95
N PRO A 42 -0.85 -7.79 2.68
CA PRO A 42 -1.00 -6.46 2.06
C PRO A 42 0.28 -5.92 1.42
N PRO A 43 1.48 -5.99 2.05
CA PRO A 43 2.73 -5.61 1.38
C PRO A 43 3.02 -6.38 0.09
N GLU A 44 2.76 -7.69 0.08
CA GLU A 44 2.99 -8.53 -1.09
C GLU A 44 2.05 -8.13 -2.24
N LYS A 45 0.76 -7.96 -1.94
CA LYS A 45 -0.24 -7.49 -2.90
C LYS A 45 0.06 -6.09 -3.41
N LEU A 46 0.50 -5.17 -2.55
CA LEU A 46 0.92 -3.83 -2.96
C LEU A 46 2.07 -3.88 -3.96
N SER A 47 3.11 -4.68 -3.68
CA SER A 47 4.24 -4.87 -4.60
C SER A 47 3.79 -5.39 -5.97
N HIS A 48 2.84 -6.34 -5.99
CA HIS A 48 2.23 -6.81 -7.24
C HIS A 48 1.43 -5.71 -7.95
N ALA A 49 0.59 -4.96 -7.25
CA ALA A 49 -0.22 -3.88 -7.80
C ALA A 49 0.64 -2.77 -8.42
N VAL A 50 1.72 -2.36 -7.73
CA VAL A 50 2.71 -1.39 -8.25
C VAL A 50 3.34 -1.90 -9.54
N LYS A 51 3.77 -3.17 -9.57
CA LYS A 51 4.37 -3.80 -10.75
C LYS A 51 3.37 -3.90 -11.91
N ASN A 52 2.14 -4.31 -11.65
CA ASN A 52 1.08 -4.48 -12.66
C ASN A 52 0.71 -3.16 -13.31
N ASN A 53 0.76 -2.05 -12.56
CA ASN A 53 0.54 -0.70 -13.06
C ASN A 53 1.80 -0.04 -13.63
N GLN A 54 2.90 -0.80 -13.81
CA GLN A 54 4.16 -0.32 -14.40
C GLN A 54 4.77 0.88 -13.67
N LEU A 55 4.48 1.00 -12.37
CA LEU A 55 5.02 2.05 -11.52
C LEU A 55 6.42 1.66 -11.01
N ARG A 56 7.20 2.67 -10.62
CA ARG A 56 8.50 2.43 -10.00
C ARG A 56 8.28 1.77 -8.63
N PRO A 57 9.01 0.70 -8.26
CA PRO A 57 8.87 0.10 -6.92
C PRO A 57 9.04 1.09 -5.76
N SER A 58 9.77 2.17 -5.99
CA SER A 58 9.98 3.24 -5.00
C SER A 58 8.86 4.29 -4.93
N SER A 59 7.84 4.25 -5.80
CA SER A 59 6.75 5.24 -5.80
C SER A 59 5.65 4.91 -4.79
N PHE A 60 5.55 3.66 -4.34
CA PHE A 60 4.65 3.28 -3.26
C PHE A 60 5.33 2.21 -2.41
N ILE A 61 5.74 2.57 -1.20
CA ILE A 61 6.51 1.71 -0.31
C ILE A 61 5.71 1.35 0.94
N VAL A 62 6.12 0.28 1.61
CA VAL A 62 5.81 0.05 3.03
C VAL A 62 7.09 0.20 3.85
N VAL A 63 6.94 0.44 5.14
CA VAL A 63 8.06 0.60 6.07
C VAL A 63 7.88 -0.33 7.26
N LYS A 64 8.97 -0.69 7.93
CA LYS A 64 8.93 -1.42 9.19
C LYS A 64 8.48 -0.50 10.32
N HIS A 65 7.92 -1.07 11.39
CA HIS A 65 7.59 -0.30 12.60
C HIS A 65 8.83 0.40 13.15
N GLY A 66 8.78 1.73 13.23
CA GLY A 66 9.88 2.58 13.72
C GLY A 66 10.95 2.92 12.68
N GLU A 67 10.81 2.49 11.42
CA GLU A 67 11.74 2.87 10.35
C GLU A 67 11.59 4.35 9.97
N ILE A 68 12.74 5.00 9.74
CA ILE A 68 12.82 6.39 9.26
C ILE A 68 13.15 6.34 7.76
N VAL A 69 12.38 7.05 6.96
CA VAL A 69 12.60 7.19 5.51
C VAL A 69 12.75 8.65 5.15
N ASP A 70 13.90 9.00 4.59
CA ASP A 70 14.13 10.31 3.99
C ASP A 70 13.51 10.36 2.58
N LEU A 71 12.63 11.34 2.35
CA LEU A 71 12.05 11.59 1.04
C LEU A 71 12.79 12.75 0.37
N PRO A 72 13.27 12.58 -0.88
CA PRO A 72 13.92 13.65 -1.64
C PRO A 72 12.94 14.73 -2.11
#